data_AF-A0A397J919-F1
#
_entry.id   AF-A0A397J919-F1
#
_cell.length_a   1.000
_cell.length_b   1.000
_cell.length_c   1.000
_cell.angle_alpha   90.00
_cell.angle_beta   90.00
_cell.angle_gamma   90.00
#
_symmetry.space_group_name_H-M   'P 1'
#
loop_
_entity.id
_entity.type
_entity.pdbx_description
1 polymer ?
#
loop_
_entity_poly.entity_id
_entity_poly.type
_entity_poly.pdbx_seq_one_letter_code
_entity_poly.pdbx_strand_id
1 'polypeptide(L)'
;MSRSWSDFGIRDTINWLGSYPSSPVLEPEKAEDITPPIQLDQSVNDYFKMIKIYATELGVDLDNQGLKEKFFNGLSLENKIEAIRFGIKKPIKEIVKHIENIGNDPVMKYFACNKLFGYNKEQLRYQFLRGLSYDNQLEVRRCGLELPLEELVERLSAIENIRKMCSICT
;
A
#
# COMPACT_ATOMS: atom_id res chain seq x y z
N MET A 1 78.79 5.79 50.61
CA MET A 1 78.78 4.32 50.51
C MET A 1 77.99 3.93 49.28
N SER A 2 78.59 3.17 48.38
CA SER A 2 78.10 2.81 47.04
C SER A 2 77.64 1.35 46.96
N ARG A 3 76.91 1.04 45.86
CA ARG A 3 76.43 -0.25 45.28
C ARG A 3 74.92 -0.44 45.48
N SER A 4 74.03 -0.31 44.47
CA SER A 4 73.91 -0.93 43.13
C SER A 4 74.11 -2.44 43.16
N TRP A 5 73.04 -3.22 43.01
CA TRP A 5 73.01 -4.50 42.29
C TRP A 5 71.64 -4.73 41.66
N SER A 6 71.71 -5.09 40.39
CA SER A 6 70.65 -5.51 39.50
C SER A 6 70.13 -6.92 39.83
N ASP A 7 68.97 -7.21 39.26
CA ASP A 7 68.65 -8.44 38.53
C ASP A 7 68.42 -9.78 39.26
N PHE A 8 67.22 -10.30 38.95
CA PHE A 8 66.92 -11.64 38.47
C PHE A 8 67.00 -12.85 39.40
N GLY A 9 65.91 -13.64 39.34
CA GLY A 9 65.82 -15.02 39.84
C GLY A 9 64.62 -15.18 40.75
N ILE A 10 63.39 -15.11 40.23
CA ILE A 10 62.59 -16.27 39.84
C ILE A 10 62.33 -17.25 40.99
N ARG A 11 61.02 -17.42 41.27
CA ARG A 11 60.35 -18.53 41.99
C ARG A 11 60.49 -18.50 43.52
N ASP A 12 59.46 -18.60 44.34
CA ASP A 12 58.12 -19.14 44.18
C ASP A 12 57.17 -18.43 45.16
N THR A 13 55.91 -18.26 44.75
CA THR A 13 54.69 -18.59 45.51
C THR A 13 53.54 -17.86 44.83
N ILE A 14 52.62 -18.58 44.21
CA ILE A 14 51.17 -18.46 44.38
C ILE A 14 50.54 -19.59 43.55
N ASN A 15 49.96 -20.53 44.28
CA ASN A 15 49.05 -21.54 43.76
C ASN A 15 47.62 -21.02 43.91
N TRP A 16 46.76 -21.36 42.92
CA TRP A 16 45.28 -21.39 42.93
C TRP A 16 44.58 -20.02 42.76
N LEU A 17 43.51 -19.84 41.98
CA LEU A 17 42.51 -20.71 41.33
C LEU A 17 41.86 -19.90 40.18
N GLY A 18 41.41 -20.59 39.13
CA GLY A 18 40.98 -19.99 37.86
C GLY A 18 39.78 -19.04 37.92
N SER A 19 39.79 -18.07 37.01
CA SER A 19 38.63 -17.49 36.34
C SER A 19 39.15 -16.62 35.19
N TYR A 20 39.20 -17.18 33.97
CA TYR A 20 39.20 -16.32 32.79
C TYR A 20 37.81 -15.70 32.70
N PRO A 21 37.65 -14.37 32.58
CA PRO A 21 36.36 -13.81 32.23
C PRO A 21 36.03 -14.33 30.83
N SER A 22 35.01 -15.20 30.73
CA SER A 22 34.43 -15.53 29.43
C SER A 22 33.94 -14.22 28.81
N SER A 23 34.40 -13.95 27.59
CA SER A 23 33.81 -12.91 26.75
C SER A 23 32.29 -13.09 26.73
N PRO A 24 31.49 -12.02 26.83
CA PRO A 24 30.07 -12.14 26.63
C PRO A 24 29.87 -12.68 25.21
N VAL A 25 29.31 -13.89 25.12
CA VAL A 25 28.76 -14.41 23.87
C VAL A 25 27.70 -13.39 23.49
N LEU A 26 27.96 -12.62 22.43
CA LEU A 26 26.95 -11.81 21.79
C LEU A 26 25.89 -12.79 21.30
N GLU A 27 24.80 -12.92 22.06
CA GLU A 27 23.58 -13.49 21.52
C GLU A 27 23.28 -12.71 20.23
N PRO A 28 22.96 -13.40 19.11
CA PRO A 28 22.55 -12.69 17.92
C PRO A 28 21.37 -11.80 18.32
N GLU A 29 21.52 -10.49 18.12
CA GLU A 29 20.43 -9.53 18.30
C GLU A 29 19.23 -10.12 17.59
N LYS A 30 18.16 -10.39 18.36
CA LYS A 30 16.87 -10.78 17.79
C LYS A 30 16.57 -9.74 16.71
N ALA A 31 16.54 -10.17 15.44
CA ALA A 31 16.20 -9.31 14.33
C ALA A 31 14.92 -8.56 14.71
N GLU A 32 14.98 -7.23 14.77
CA GLU A 32 13.80 -6.41 15.00
C GLU A 32 12.76 -6.82 13.98
N ASP A 33 11.59 -7.26 14.44
CA ASP A 33 10.52 -7.72 13.56
C ASP A 33 10.01 -6.49 12.80
N ILE A 34 10.42 -6.36 11.54
CA ILE A 34 10.14 -5.18 10.72
C ILE A 34 8.63 -5.07 10.54
N THR A 35 8.06 -4.03 11.13
CA THR A 35 6.60 -3.83 11.16
C THR A 35 6.09 -3.49 9.75
N PRO A 36 5.00 -4.13 9.28
CA PRO A 36 4.44 -3.82 7.97
C PRO A 36 3.87 -2.38 7.94
N PRO A 37 4.08 -1.63 6.85
CA PRO A 37 3.52 -0.30 6.72
C PRO A 37 1.99 -0.33 6.56
N ILE A 38 1.33 0.71 7.04
CA ILE A 38 -0.11 0.96 6.92
C ILE A 38 -0.36 2.28 6.18
N GLN A 39 -1.42 2.34 5.36
CA GLN A 39 -1.70 3.48 4.48
C GLN A 39 -2.21 4.71 5.25
N LEU A 40 -3.12 4.51 6.21
CA LEU A 40 -3.80 5.59 6.93
C LEU A 40 -4.46 6.60 5.95
N ASP A 41 -4.11 7.88 6.06
CA ASP A 41 -4.59 9.01 5.26
C ASP A 41 -3.70 9.30 4.03
N GLN A 42 -2.62 8.54 3.85
CA GLN A 42 -1.69 8.73 2.74
C GLN A 42 -2.30 8.31 1.41
N SER A 43 -1.79 8.90 0.33
CA SER A 43 -2.11 8.46 -1.02
C SER A 43 -1.67 6.99 -1.22
N VAL A 44 -2.39 6.24 -2.06
CA VAL A 44 -2.03 4.86 -2.37
C VAL A 44 -0.63 4.75 -2.98
N ASN A 45 -0.17 5.79 -3.69
CA ASN A 45 1.15 5.83 -4.31
C ASN A 45 2.27 5.99 -3.27
N ASP A 46 2.08 6.88 -2.30
CA ASP A 46 3.07 7.07 -1.23
C ASP A 46 3.15 5.84 -0.34
N TYR A 47 1.99 5.25 -0.03
CA TYR A 47 1.93 3.96 0.64
C TYR A 47 2.64 2.86 -0.18
N PHE A 48 2.45 2.82 -1.50
CA PHE A 48 3.12 1.85 -2.35
C PHE A 48 4.65 2.04 -2.38
N LYS A 49 5.16 3.28 -2.28
CA LYS A 49 6.60 3.52 -2.11
C LYS A 49 7.12 2.92 -0.81
N MET A 50 6.39 3.09 0.29
CA MET A 50 6.74 2.46 1.58
C MET A 50 6.78 0.94 1.48
N ILE A 51 5.82 0.34 0.76
CA ILE A 51 5.80 -1.10 0.52
C ILE A 51 7.00 -1.58 -0.31
N LYS A 52 7.50 -0.80 -1.26
CA LYS A 52 8.74 -1.15 -2.00
C LYS A 52 9.97 -1.13 -1.11
N ILE A 53 10.07 -0.15 -0.22
CA ILE A 53 11.16 -0.07 0.77
C ILE A 53 11.09 -1.30 1.68
N TYR A 54 9.91 -1.57 2.24
CA TYR A 54 9.66 -2.74 3.08
C TYR A 54 10.00 -4.07 2.38
N ALA A 55 9.62 -4.23 1.12
CA ALA A 55 9.95 -5.42 0.33
C ALA A 55 11.47 -5.59 0.14
N THR A 56 12.18 -4.47 -0.06
CA THR A 56 13.64 -4.44 -0.20
C THR A 56 14.32 -4.84 1.11
N GLU A 57 13.86 -4.32 2.25
CA GLU A 57 14.37 -4.67 3.59
C GLU A 57 14.14 -6.14 3.93
N LEU A 58 13.01 -6.70 3.49
CA LEU A 58 12.72 -8.13 3.62
C LEU A 58 13.43 -9.01 2.58
N GLY A 59 14.04 -8.43 1.55
CA GLY A 59 14.65 -9.17 0.43
C GLY A 59 13.64 -9.98 -0.39
N VAL A 60 12.38 -9.54 -0.48
CA VAL A 60 11.30 -10.23 -1.22
C VAL A 60 10.82 -9.42 -2.43
N ASP A 61 10.31 -10.13 -3.44
CA ASP A 61 9.70 -9.49 -4.60
C ASP A 61 8.27 -9.00 -4.32
N LEU A 62 7.80 -8.03 -5.11
CA LEU A 62 6.45 -7.48 -5.03
C LEU A 62 5.33 -8.51 -5.32
N ASP A 63 5.63 -9.60 -6.02
CA ASP A 63 4.69 -10.68 -6.25
C ASP A 63 4.66 -11.74 -5.14
N ASN A 64 5.49 -11.59 -4.10
CA ASN A 64 5.47 -12.45 -2.92
C ASN A 64 4.08 -12.43 -2.24
N GLN A 65 3.54 -13.61 -1.97
CA GLN A 65 2.19 -13.77 -1.42
C GLN A 65 2.03 -13.15 -0.03
N GLY A 66 3.04 -13.30 0.84
CA GLY A 66 3.02 -12.71 2.18
C GLY A 66 3.10 -11.19 2.15
N LEU A 67 3.85 -10.63 1.20
CA LEU A 67 3.88 -9.18 0.97
C LEU A 67 2.53 -8.68 0.44
N LYS A 68 1.91 -9.39 -0.50
CA LYS A 68 0.56 -9.07 -1.02
C LYS A 68 -0.48 -9.01 0.10
N GLU A 69 -0.44 -9.97 1.00
CA GLU A 69 -1.32 -10.00 2.17
C GLU A 69 -1.08 -8.80 3.09
N LYS A 70 0.19 -8.48 3.40
CA LYS A 70 0.56 -7.31 4.22
C LYS A 70 0.13 -6.00 3.56
N PHE A 71 0.37 -5.84 2.26
CA PHE A 71 -0.09 -4.70 1.47
C PHE A 71 -1.60 -4.53 1.58
N PHE A 72 -2.36 -5.60 1.32
CA PHE A 72 -3.82 -5.54 1.37
C PHE A 72 -4.33 -5.21 2.77
N ASN A 73 -3.74 -5.80 3.81
CA ASN A 73 -4.12 -5.53 5.21
C ASN A 73 -3.81 -4.09 5.64
N GLY A 74 -2.75 -3.47 5.09
CA GLY A 74 -2.40 -2.09 5.38
C GLY A 74 -3.15 -1.04 4.56
N LEU A 75 -3.88 -1.40 3.51
CA LEU A 75 -4.72 -0.46 2.74
C LEU A 75 -5.83 0.19 3.60
N SER A 76 -6.23 1.41 3.22
CA SER A 76 -7.43 2.05 3.77
C SER A 76 -8.69 1.23 3.45
N LEU A 77 -9.77 1.44 4.21
CA LEU A 77 -11.01 0.69 4.02
C LEU A 77 -11.58 0.86 2.62
N GLU A 78 -11.58 2.09 2.10
CA GLU A 78 -12.06 2.44 0.77
C GLU A 78 -11.24 1.72 -0.30
N ASN A 79 -9.91 1.76 -0.19
CA ASN A 79 -9.01 1.13 -1.15
C ASN A 79 -9.05 -0.40 -1.08
N LYS A 80 -9.32 -0.98 0.10
CA LYS A 80 -9.56 -2.43 0.26
C LYS A 80 -10.77 -2.87 -0.55
N ILE A 81 -11.88 -2.12 -0.46
CA ILE A 81 -13.10 -2.43 -1.22
C ILE A 81 -12.80 -2.44 -2.72
N GLU A 82 -12.05 -1.44 -3.20
CA GLU A 82 -11.72 -1.31 -4.61
C GLU A 82 -10.72 -2.37 -5.08
N ALA A 83 -9.73 -2.72 -4.25
CA ALA A 83 -8.84 -3.85 -4.52
C ALA A 83 -9.60 -5.19 -4.59
N ILE A 84 -10.63 -5.40 -3.75
CA ILE A 84 -11.51 -6.57 -3.85
C ILE A 84 -12.29 -6.57 -5.16
N ARG A 85 -12.88 -5.43 -5.54
CA ARG A 85 -13.64 -5.27 -6.79
C ARG A 85 -12.78 -5.54 -8.03
N PHE A 86 -11.55 -5.04 -8.03
CA PHE A 86 -10.60 -5.25 -9.12
C PHE A 86 -10.06 -6.69 -9.16
N GLY A 87 -9.87 -7.29 -7.99
CA GLY A 87 -9.42 -8.67 -7.80
C GLY A 87 -8.06 -8.73 -7.12
N ILE A 88 -8.05 -9.15 -5.85
CA ILE A 88 -6.84 -9.23 -5.00
C ILE A 88 -5.76 -10.20 -5.49
N LYS A 89 -6.08 -11.09 -6.45
CA LYS A 89 -5.11 -12.00 -7.08
C LYS A 89 -4.21 -11.30 -8.09
N LYS A 90 -4.53 -10.06 -8.48
CA LYS A 90 -3.75 -9.26 -9.42
C LYS A 90 -2.42 -8.79 -8.80
N PRO A 91 -1.40 -8.48 -9.61
CA PRO A 91 -0.15 -7.91 -9.12
C PRO A 91 -0.38 -6.60 -8.36
N ILE A 92 0.40 -6.33 -7.30
CA ILE A 92 0.27 -5.10 -6.46
C ILE A 92 0.32 -3.86 -7.35
N LYS A 93 1.24 -3.83 -8.33
CA LYS A 93 1.38 -2.71 -9.28
C LYS A 93 0.09 -2.42 -10.05
N GLU A 94 -0.62 -3.46 -10.48
CA GLU A 94 -1.89 -3.29 -11.20
C GLU A 94 -3.00 -2.77 -10.26
N ILE A 95 -3.05 -3.27 -9.03
CA ILE A 95 -4.00 -2.81 -8.01
C ILE A 95 -3.77 -1.34 -7.69
N VAL A 96 -2.53 -0.93 -7.43
CA VAL A 96 -2.17 0.47 -7.16
C VAL A 96 -2.57 1.36 -8.33
N LYS A 97 -2.20 0.96 -9.56
CA LYS A 97 -2.60 1.70 -10.76
C LYS A 97 -4.13 1.80 -10.91
N HIS A 98 -4.86 0.74 -10.61
CA HIS A 98 -6.33 0.78 -10.64
C HIS A 98 -6.85 1.81 -9.64
N ILE A 99 -6.40 1.75 -8.39
CA ILE A 99 -6.81 2.64 -7.30
C ILE A 99 -6.47 4.11 -7.62
N GLU A 100 -5.29 4.39 -8.15
CA GLU A 100 -4.90 5.74 -8.59
C GLU A 100 -5.79 6.29 -9.70
N ASN A 101 -6.35 5.41 -10.53
CA ASN A 101 -7.23 5.78 -11.63
C ASN A 101 -8.71 5.77 -11.26
N ILE A 102 -9.05 5.49 -10.00
CA ILE A 102 -10.43 5.60 -9.52
C ILE A 102 -10.87 7.06 -9.64
N GLY A 103 -12.01 7.26 -10.30
CA GLY A 103 -12.53 8.59 -10.62
C GLY A 103 -12.00 9.21 -11.92
N ASN A 104 -10.98 8.62 -12.55
CA ASN A 104 -10.47 9.03 -13.88
C ASN A 104 -11.00 8.14 -15.02
N ASP A 105 -11.57 6.98 -14.71
CA ASP A 105 -12.17 6.12 -15.72
C ASP A 105 -13.37 6.79 -16.39
N PRO A 106 -13.50 6.69 -17.73
CA PRO A 106 -14.66 7.22 -18.43
C PRO A 106 -15.96 6.67 -17.87
N VAL A 107 -16.98 7.52 -17.78
CA VAL A 107 -18.28 7.15 -17.18
C VAL A 107 -18.87 5.90 -17.86
N MET A 108 -18.75 5.83 -19.18
CA MET A 108 -19.18 4.67 -19.98
C MET A 108 -18.44 3.37 -19.59
N LYS A 109 -17.13 3.45 -19.37
CA LYS A 109 -16.32 2.29 -18.99
C LYS A 109 -16.70 1.82 -17.59
N TYR A 110 -16.87 2.75 -16.66
CA TYR A 110 -17.32 2.45 -15.30
C TYR A 110 -18.71 1.78 -15.29
N PHE A 111 -19.65 2.29 -16.08
CA PHE A 111 -20.98 1.67 -16.22
C PHE A 111 -20.92 0.26 -16.81
N ALA A 112 -20.12 0.05 -17.86
CA ALA A 112 -19.95 -1.26 -18.47
C ALA A 112 -19.38 -2.30 -17.48
N CYS A 113 -18.40 -1.92 -16.66
CA CYS A 113 -17.86 -2.79 -15.62
C CYS A 113 -18.94 -3.19 -14.61
N ASN A 114 -19.76 -2.24 -14.13
CA ASN A 114 -20.81 -2.52 -13.16
C ASN A 114 -21.87 -3.51 -13.70
N LYS A 115 -22.17 -3.50 -15.01
CA LYS A 115 -23.10 -4.46 -15.63
C LYS A 115 -22.65 -5.92 -15.55
N LEU A 116 -21.35 -6.17 -15.45
CA LEU A 116 -20.81 -7.54 -15.47
C LEU A 116 -21.04 -8.30 -14.16
N PHE A 117 -21.41 -7.62 -13.08
CA PHE A 117 -21.54 -8.21 -11.75
C PHE A 117 -22.92 -8.82 -11.45
N GLY A 118 -23.79 -8.97 -12.46
CA GLY A 118 -25.09 -9.65 -12.31
C GLY A 118 -26.08 -8.93 -11.38
N TYR A 119 -25.89 -7.63 -11.14
CA TYR A 119 -26.79 -6.83 -10.31
C TYR A 119 -28.17 -6.68 -10.93
N ASN A 120 -29.20 -6.62 -10.09
CA ASN A 120 -30.51 -6.16 -10.53
C ASN A 120 -30.47 -4.64 -10.83
N LYS A 121 -31.52 -4.10 -11.48
CA LYS A 121 -31.54 -2.71 -11.95
C LYS A 121 -31.32 -1.68 -10.83
N GLU A 122 -31.90 -1.90 -9.65
CA GLU A 122 -31.78 -0.99 -8.50
C GLU A 122 -30.39 -1.04 -7.87
N GLN A 123 -29.85 -2.24 -7.69
CA GLN A 123 -28.49 -2.46 -7.20
C GLN A 123 -27.47 -1.85 -8.15
N LEU A 124 -27.64 -2.06 -9.46
CA LEU A 124 -26.79 -1.48 -10.49
C LEU A 124 -26.80 0.04 -10.42
N ARG A 125 -27.99 0.65 -10.29
CA ARG A 125 -28.16 2.10 -10.14
C ARG A 125 -27.46 2.60 -8.88
N TYR A 126 -27.70 1.95 -7.75
CA TYR A 126 -27.09 2.34 -6.47
C TYR A 126 -25.56 2.29 -6.53
N GLN A 127 -25.00 1.18 -7.03
CA GLN A 127 -23.55 1.03 -7.13
C GLN A 127 -22.94 2.02 -8.11
N PHE A 128 -23.58 2.22 -9.26
CA PHE A 128 -23.13 3.21 -10.24
C PHE A 128 -23.08 4.61 -9.63
N LEU A 129 -24.19 5.10 -9.05
CA LEU A 129 -24.25 6.44 -8.49
C LEU A 129 -23.28 6.65 -7.33
N ARG A 130 -23.11 5.64 -6.47
CA ARG A 130 -22.19 5.71 -5.32
C ARG A 130 -20.72 5.80 -5.75
N GLY A 131 -20.33 5.13 -6.83
CA GLY A 131 -18.94 5.12 -7.30
C GLY A 131 -18.62 6.18 -8.34
N LEU A 132 -19.54 7.08 -8.68
CA LEU A 132 -19.23 8.26 -9.47
C LEU A 132 -18.28 9.18 -8.70
N SER A 133 -17.40 9.89 -9.44
CA SER A 133 -16.63 11.00 -8.89
C SER A 133 -17.55 12.09 -8.34
N TYR A 134 -17.04 12.90 -7.42
CA TYR A 134 -17.81 13.97 -6.79
C TYR A 134 -18.47 14.91 -7.81
N ASP A 135 -17.72 15.34 -8.84
CA ASP A 135 -18.24 16.21 -9.89
C ASP A 135 -19.37 15.55 -10.67
N ASN A 136 -19.24 14.27 -11.00
CA ASN A 136 -20.27 13.54 -11.72
C ASN A 136 -21.51 13.30 -10.85
N GLN A 137 -21.34 13.08 -9.54
CA GLN A 137 -22.47 13.03 -8.61
C GLN A 137 -23.23 14.37 -8.58
N LEU A 138 -22.51 15.50 -8.64
CA LEU A 138 -23.12 16.82 -8.71
C LEU A 138 -23.91 17.01 -10.02
N GLU A 139 -23.37 16.57 -11.16
CA GLU A 139 -24.08 16.61 -12.43
C GLU A 139 -25.33 15.72 -12.45
N VAL A 140 -25.31 14.57 -11.80
CA VAL A 140 -26.52 13.74 -11.62
C VAL A 140 -27.59 14.50 -10.86
N ARG A 141 -27.23 15.20 -9.77
CA ARG A 141 -28.19 16.01 -9.01
C ARG A 141 -28.80 17.14 -9.86
N ARG A 142 -28.01 17.71 -10.78
CA ARG A 142 -28.47 18.74 -11.73
C ARG A 142 -29.36 18.16 -12.84
N CYS A 143 -29.03 16.97 -13.35
CA CYS A 143 -29.81 16.30 -14.40
C CYS A 143 -31.14 15.74 -13.90
N GLY A 144 -31.20 15.37 -12.61
CA GLY A 144 -32.36 14.77 -11.97
C GLY A 144 -32.14 13.30 -11.62
N LEU A 145 -32.25 12.98 -10.32
CA LEU A 145 -32.09 11.61 -9.79
C LEU A 145 -33.21 10.65 -10.19
N GLU A 146 -34.27 11.14 -10.85
CA GLU A 146 -35.40 10.34 -11.35
C GLU A 146 -35.13 9.75 -12.74
N LEU A 147 -34.12 10.27 -13.46
CA LEU A 147 -33.84 9.84 -14.84
C LEU A 147 -33.45 8.35 -14.91
N PRO A 148 -33.83 7.66 -16.00
CA PRO A 148 -33.33 6.31 -16.29
C PRO A 148 -31.81 6.24 -16.20
N LEU A 149 -31.28 5.11 -15.71
CA LEU A 149 -29.85 4.95 -15.47
C LEU A 149 -29.04 5.12 -16.75
N GLU A 150 -29.54 4.54 -17.84
CA GLU A 150 -28.95 4.63 -19.18
C GLU A 150 -28.86 6.09 -19.66
N GLU A 151 -29.91 6.88 -19.44
CA GLU A 151 -29.92 8.30 -19.83
C GLU A 151 -28.93 9.13 -19.00
N LEU A 152 -28.82 8.85 -17.69
CA LEU A 152 -27.82 9.51 -16.84
C LEU A 152 -26.40 9.21 -17.33
N VAL A 153 -26.12 7.97 -17.71
CA VAL A 153 -24.80 7.55 -18.23
C VAL A 153 -24.45 8.31 -19.50
N GLU A 154 -25.39 8.44 -20.45
CA GLU A 154 -25.18 9.19 -21.70
C GLU A 154 -24.89 10.66 -21.44
N ARG A 155 -25.69 11.32 -20.57
CA ARG A 155 -25.50 12.74 -20.23
C ARG A 155 -24.15 12.99 -19.56
N LEU A 156 -23.78 12.16 -18.59
CA LEU A 156 -22.49 12.27 -17.92
C LEU A 156 -21.33 12.04 -18.88
N SER A 157 -21.44 11.05 -19.79
CA SER A 157 -20.42 10.82 -20.82
C SER A 157 -20.28 12.01 -21.77
N ALA A 158 -21.38 12.67 -22.15
CA ALA A 158 -21.34 13.85 -22.99
C ALA A 158 -20.64 15.03 -22.28
N ILE A 159 -20.96 15.27 -21.01
CA ILE A 159 -20.31 16.30 -20.18
C ILE A 159 -18.81 16.02 -20.06
N GLU A 160 -18.43 14.77 -19.80
CA GLU A 160 -17.02 14.35 -19.72
C GLU A 160 -16.27 14.65 -21.02
N ASN A 161 -16.88 14.33 -22.17
CA ASN A 161 -16.28 14.60 -23.48
C ASN A 161 -16.13 16.10 -23.76
N ILE A 162 -17.13 16.92 -23.41
CA ILE A 162 -17.06 18.39 -23.55
C ILE A 162 -15.91 18.94 -22.69
N ARG A 163 -15.79 18.50 -21.44
CA ARG A 163 -14.71 18.93 -20.53
C ARG A 163 -13.33 18.58 -21.09
N LYS A 164 -13.16 17.36 -21.61
CA LYS A 164 -11.91 16.91 -22.25
C LYS A 164 -11.55 17.76 -23.48
N MET A 165 -12.53 18.08 -24.32
CA MET A 165 -12.31 18.95 -25.48
C MET A 165 -11.89 20.36 -25.06
N CYS A 166 -12.54 20.95 -24.05
CA CYS A 166 -12.19 22.29 -23.57
C CYS A 166 -10.78 22.35 -22.94
N SER A 167 -10.33 21.28 -22.27
CA SER A 167 -8.98 21.22 -21.67
C SER A 167 -7.82 21.10 -22.67
N ILE A 168 -8.10 20.80 -23.95
CA ILE A 168 -7.08 20.70 -25.01
C ILE A 168 -6.84 22.07 -25.68
N CYS A 169 -7.76 23.03 -25.50
CA CYS A 169 -7.74 24.33 -26.17
C CYS A 169 -7.19 25.49 -25.31
N THR A 170 -6.62 25.19 -24.13
CA THR A 170 -6.00 26.14 -23.20
C THR A 170 -4.54 25.81 -22.98
#